data_AF-A0A131XNU2-F1
#
_entry.id   AF-A0A131XNU2-F1
#
_cell.length_a   1.000
_cell.length_b   1.000
_cell.length_c   1.000
_cell.angle_alpha   90.00
_cell.angle_beta   90.00
_cell.angle_gamma   90.00
#
_symmetry.space_group_name_H-M   'P 1'
#
loop_
_entity.id
_entity.type
_entity.pdbx_description
1 polymer ?
#
loop_
_entity_poly.entity_id
_entity_poly.type
_entity_poly.pdbx_seq_one_letter_code
_entity_poly.pdbx_strand_id
1 'polypeptide(L)'
;NETKTWNAKQFLEFIAKWSFFETLPNLTVIFRLFLTICVSVASCERNFSKLKLIKTSLRSTMSNERLSNLSILSIEKERVKNINFTTVSNNFAEAKCRRKNL
;
A
#
# COMPACT_ATOMS: atom_id res chain seq x y z
N ASN A 1 23.18 -32.17 13.62
CA ASN A 1 21.86 -31.73 14.10
C ASN A 1 21.51 -30.40 13.46
N GLU A 2 20.97 -30.44 12.25
CA GLU A 2 20.52 -29.25 11.52
C GLU A 2 19.15 -28.82 12.04
N THR A 3 19.04 -27.60 12.54
CA THR A 3 17.77 -26.99 12.90
C THR A 3 17.00 -26.70 11.62
N LYS A 4 16.04 -27.58 11.29
CA LYS A 4 15.14 -27.40 10.15
C LYS A 4 14.39 -26.07 10.32
N THR A 5 14.77 -25.07 9.52
CA THR A 5 14.12 -23.76 9.52
C THR A 5 12.79 -23.85 8.79
N TRP A 6 11.73 -23.35 9.39
CA TRP A 6 10.40 -23.35 8.79
C TRP A 6 10.22 -22.10 7.94
N ASN A 7 9.82 -22.27 6.68
CA ASN A 7 9.39 -21.14 5.87
C ASN A 7 8.01 -20.66 6.36
N ALA A 8 7.78 -19.34 6.39
CA ALA A 8 6.50 -18.74 6.78
C ALA A 8 5.31 -19.33 6.03
N LYS A 9 5.47 -19.64 4.73
CA LYS A 9 4.42 -20.28 3.93
C LYS A 9 4.08 -21.69 4.42
N GLN A 10 5.11 -22.50 4.71
CA GLN A 10 4.94 -23.88 5.18
C GLN A 10 4.30 -23.91 6.58
N PHE A 11 4.66 -22.96 7.43
CA PHE A 11 4.05 -22.79 8.74
C PHE A 11 2.57 -22.35 8.64
N LEU A 12 2.25 -21.47 7.70
CA LEU A 12 0.87 -21.04 7.44
C LEU A 12 -0.01 -22.19 6.93
N GLU A 13 0.51 -22.99 6.00
CA GLU A 13 -0.14 -24.21 5.50
C GLU A 13 -0.35 -25.24 6.61
N PHE A 14 0.62 -25.38 7.53
CA PHE A 14 0.49 -26.24 8.70
C PHE A 14 -0.64 -25.77 9.62
N ILE A 15 -0.69 -24.47 9.96
CA ILE A 15 -1.75 -23.91 10.81
C ILE A 15 -3.14 -24.11 10.17
N ALA A 16 -3.25 -23.89 8.86
CA ALA A 16 -4.49 -24.07 8.11
C ALA A 16 -4.92 -25.55 8.06
N LYS A 17 -3.96 -26.47 7.88
CA LYS A 17 -4.20 -27.91 7.79
C LYS A 17 -4.67 -28.52 9.11
N TRP A 18 -4.17 -28.04 10.24
CA TRP A 18 -4.51 -28.59 11.57
C TRP A 18 -5.80 -28.02 12.18
N SER A 19 -6.52 -27.13 11.48
CA SER A 19 -7.77 -26.52 11.97
C SER A 19 -7.67 -26.01 13.42
N PHE A 20 -6.60 -25.29 13.76
CA PHE A 20 -6.44 -24.61 15.06
C PHE A 20 -7.59 -23.62 15.37
N PHE A 21 -8.40 -23.29 14.36
CA PHE A 21 -9.59 -22.45 14.45
C PHE A 21 -10.62 -22.97 15.46
N GLU A 22 -10.82 -24.28 15.51
CA GLU A 22 -11.85 -24.91 16.37
C GLU A 22 -11.30 -25.24 17.76
N THR A 23 -10.02 -25.59 17.86
CA THR A 23 -9.41 -26.07 19.10
C THR A 23 -8.85 -24.94 19.97
N LEU A 24 -8.37 -23.85 19.36
CA LEU A 24 -7.70 -22.74 20.05
C LEU A 24 -8.03 -21.39 19.37
N PRO A 25 -9.25 -20.85 19.57
CA PRO A 25 -9.71 -19.63 18.90
C PRO A 25 -8.85 -18.40 19.25
N ASN A 26 -8.43 -18.25 20.51
CA ASN A 26 -7.60 -17.11 20.95
C ASN A 26 -6.23 -17.08 20.26
N LEU A 27 -5.59 -18.24 20.13
CA LEU A 27 -4.28 -18.36 19.51
C LEU A 27 -4.36 -18.03 18.00
N THR A 28 -5.44 -18.47 17.37
CA THR A 28 -5.72 -18.16 15.98
C THR A 28 -5.89 -16.66 15.74
N VAL A 29 -6.60 -15.95 16.61
CA VAL A 29 -6.73 -14.49 16.53
C VAL A 29 -5.38 -13.79 16.65
N ILE A 30 -4.53 -14.23 17.58
CA ILE A 30 -3.18 -13.68 17.77
C ILE A 30 -2.34 -13.89 16.50
N PHE A 31 -2.36 -15.09 15.91
CA PHE A 31 -1.60 -15.35 14.69
C PHE A 31 -2.10 -14.54 13.50
N ARG A 32 -3.42 -14.37 13.34
CA ARG A 32 -3.99 -13.49 12.30
C ARG A 32 -3.55 -12.05 12.49
N LEU A 33 -3.56 -11.55 13.73
CA LEU A 33 -3.09 -10.20 14.05
C LEU A 33 -1.60 -10.05 13.72
N PHE A 34 -0.77 -11.00 14.17
CA PHE A 34 0.66 -11.01 13.89
C PHE A 34 0.94 -10.97 12.38
N LEU A 35 0.30 -11.84 11.60
CA LEU A 35 0.45 -11.87 10.15
C LEU A 35 -0.01 -10.58 9.49
N THR A 36 -1.13 -10.01 9.94
CA THR A 36 -1.64 -8.73 9.43
C THR A 36 -0.66 -7.59 9.69
N ILE A 37 -0.03 -7.57 10.88
CA ILE A 37 0.99 -6.59 11.22
C ILE A 37 2.23 -6.80 10.35
N CYS A 38 2.73 -8.04 10.19
CA CYS A 38 3.87 -8.32 9.32
C CYS A 38 3.63 -7.88 7.87
N VAL A 39 2.44 -8.18 7.31
CA VAL A 39 2.05 -7.76 5.96
C VAL A 39 1.96 -6.23 5.88
N SER A 40 1.40 -5.57 6.90
CA SER A 40 1.29 -4.11 6.94
C SER A 40 2.67 -3.44 7.01
N VAL A 41 3.59 -3.96 7.83
CA VAL A 41 4.97 -3.47 7.93
C VAL A 41 5.68 -3.58 6.60
N ALA A 42 5.63 -4.75 5.95
CA ALA A 42 6.23 -4.95 4.62
C ALA A 42 5.64 -4.00 3.57
N SER A 43 4.33 -3.75 3.61
CA SER A 43 3.67 -2.78 2.73
C SER A 43 4.10 -1.34 3.02
N CYS A 44 4.20 -0.96 4.30
CA CYS A 44 4.70 0.34 4.72
C CYS A 44 6.14 0.57 4.26
N GLU A 45 7.05 -0.39 4.45
CA GLU A 45 8.43 -0.29 3.99
C GLU A 45 8.53 -0.10 2.47
N ARG A 46 7.75 -0.88 1.71
CA ARG A 46 7.64 -0.71 0.25
C ARG A 46 7.14 0.69 -0.11
N ASN A 47 6.12 1.19 0.58
CA ASN A 47 5.55 2.52 0.34
C ASN A 47 6.54 3.64 0.68
N PHE A 48 7.25 3.56 1.82
CA PHE A 48 8.28 4.52 2.20
C PHE A 48 9.48 4.51 1.24
N SER A 49 9.86 3.34 0.72
CA SER A 49 10.89 3.23 -0.31
C SER A 49 10.48 3.97 -1.60
N LYS A 50 9.23 3.80 -2.05
CA LYS A 50 8.70 4.56 -3.20
C LYS A 50 8.61 6.06 -2.93
N LEU A 51 8.12 6.45 -1.76
CA LEU A 51 8.09 7.85 -1.30
C LEU A 51 9.47 8.50 -1.34
N LYS A 52 10.50 7.77 -0.87
CA LYS A 52 11.89 8.24 -0.90
C LYS A 52 12.38 8.50 -2.32
N LEU A 53 12.01 7.64 -3.28
CA LEU A 53 12.33 7.85 -4.71
C LEU A 53 11.61 9.09 -5.27
N ILE A 54 10.31 9.25 -5.00
CA ILE A 54 9.53 10.42 -5.45
C ILE A 54 10.14 11.70 -4.88
N LYS A 55 10.46 11.72 -3.59
CA LYS A 55 11.06 12.87 -2.91
C LYS A 55 12.46 13.20 -3.43
N THR A 56 13.28 12.18 -3.69
CA THR A 56 14.63 12.37 -4.22
C THR A 56 14.61 12.85 -5.67
N SER A 57 13.66 12.38 -6.48
CA SER A 57 13.50 12.81 -7.88
C SER A 57 12.98 14.24 -8.03
N LEU A 58 12.24 14.79 -7.06
CA LEU A 58 11.55 16.09 -7.14
C LEU A 58 12.12 17.16 -6.19
N ARG A 59 13.41 17.03 -5.83
CA ARG A 59 13.99 17.52 -4.57
C ARG A 59 14.25 19.03 -4.44
N SER A 60 13.23 19.86 -4.23
CA SER A 60 13.33 20.99 -3.26
C SER A 60 12.10 21.89 -3.13
N THR A 61 11.15 21.89 -4.08
CA THR A 61 10.08 22.91 -4.11
C THR A 61 8.66 22.38 -3.86
N MET A 62 8.50 21.08 -3.57
CA MET A 62 7.16 20.48 -3.50
C MET A 62 6.58 20.49 -2.09
N SER A 63 5.35 21.00 -1.95
CA SER A 63 4.61 20.98 -0.68
C SER A 63 4.30 19.56 -0.22
N ASN A 64 4.17 19.37 1.09
CA ASN A 64 3.81 18.08 1.69
C ASN A 64 2.47 17.53 1.16
N GLU A 65 1.51 18.42 0.88
CA GLU A 65 0.23 18.06 0.28
C GLU A 65 0.40 17.44 -1.11
N ARG A 66 1.18 18.10 -2.00
CA ARG A 66 1.46 17.57 -3.34
C ARG A 66 2.22 16.24 -3.27
N LEU A 67 3.12 16.09 -2.30
CA LEU A 67 3.86 14.85 -2.07
C LEU A 67 2.95 13.71 -1.64
N SER A 68 2.03 13.97 -0.71
CA SER A 68 1.02 13.01 -0.28
C SER A 68 0.16 12.55 -1.47
N ASN A 69 -0.36 13.49 -2.27
CA ASN A 69 -1.18 13.18 -3.43
C ASN A 69 -0.43 12.33 -4.49
N LEU A 70 0.83 12.68 -4.78
CA LEU A 70 1.65 11.89 -5.71
C LEU A 70 2.03 10.51 -5.15
N SER A 71 2.18 10.38 -3.85
CA SER A 71 2.43 9.09 -3.22
C SER A 71 1.24 8.14 -3.32
N ILE A 72 0.03 8.66 -3.12
CA ILE A 72 -1.21 7.90 -3.31
C ILE A 72 -1.32 7.43 -4.77
N LEU A 73 -1.09 8.33 -5.73
CA LEU A 73 -1.07 7.98 -7.17
C LEU A 73 -0.01 6.91 -7.50
N SER A 74 1.15 6.94 -6.84
CA SER A 74 2.22 5.97 -7.06
C SER A 74 1.93 4.59 -6.44
N ILE A 75 1.28 4.56 -5.28
CA ILE A 75 0.82 3.33 -4.62
C ILE A 75 -0.30 2.69 -5.45
N GLU A 76 -1.28 3.49 -5.85
CA GLU A 76 -2.44 3.07 -6.65
C GLU A 76 -2.15 3.10 -8.16
N LYS A 77 -0.89 2.95 -8.57
CA LYS A 77 -0.45 3.07 -9.97
C LYS A 77 -1.28 2.22 -10.93
N GLU A 78 -1.67 1.02 -10.52
CA GLU A 78 -2.45 0.12 -11.36
C GLU A 78 -3.86 0.66 -11.63
N ARG A 79 -4.50 1.25 -10.61
CA ARG A 79 -5.79 1.91 -10.77
C ARG A 79 -5.65 3.19 -11.59
N VAL A 80 -4.59 3.96 -11.38
CA VAL A 80 -4.31 5.20 -12.12
C VAL A 80 -4.12 4.93 -13.62
N LYS A 81 -3.51 3.80 -14.02
CA LYS A 81 -3.41 3.42 -15.44
C LYS A 81 -4.78 3.25 -16.10
N ASN A 82 -5.80 2.83 -15.32
CA ASN A 82 -7.16 2.62 -15.83
C ASN A 82 -7.99 3.91 -15.86
N ILE A 83 -7.44 5.04 -15.39
CA ILE A 83 -8.11 6.34 -15.42
C ILE A 83 -7.85 7.02 -16.77
N ASN A 84 -8.91 7.50 -17.43
CA ASN A 84 -8.80 8.30 -18.64
C ASN A 84 -8.23 9.70 -18.33
N PHE A 85 -6.94 9.89 -18.64
CA PHE A 85 -6.25 11.17 -18.45
C PHE A 85 -6.90 12.33 -19.22
N THR A 86 -7.51 12.06 -20.38
CA THR A 86 -8.22 13.06 -21.19
C THR A 86 -9.41 13.64 -20.44
N THR A 87 -10.23 12.80 -19.81
CA THR A 87 -11.36 13.22 -18.98
C THR A 87 -10.90 14.04 -17.77
N VAL A 88 -9.84 13.60 -17.09
CA VAL A 88 -9.28 14.33 -15.93
C VAL A 88 -8.75 15.71 -16.35
N SER A 89 -8.10 15.81 -17.51
CA SER A 89 -7.59 17.08 -18.04
C SER A 89 -8.72 18.05 -18.37
N ASN A 90 -9.78 17.57 -19.03
CA ASN A 90 -10.95 18.39 -19.36
C ASN A 90 -11.65 18.89 -18.09
N ASN A 91 -11.88 18.00 -17.12
CA ASN A 91 -12.50 18.38 -15.83
C ASN A 91 -11.66 19.42 -15.08
N PHE A 92 -10.32 19.28 -15.10
CA PHE A 92 -9.43 20.27 -14.49
C PHE A 92 -9.46 21.62 -15.22
N ALA A 93 -9.51 21.61 -16.55
CA ALA A 93 -9.64 22.81 -17.37
C ALA A 93 -10.97 23.53 -17.09
N GLU A 94 -12.10 22.80 -17.05
CA GLU A 94 -13.42 23.34 -16.72
C GLU A 94 -13.47 23.94 -15.31
N ALA A 95 -12.87 23.27 -14.32
CA ALA A 95 -12.78 23.77 -12.96
C ALA A 95 -11.96 25.07 -12.87
N LYS A 96 -10.92 25.22 -13.69
CA LYS A 96 -10.06 26.42 -13.74
C LYS A 96 -10.69 27.57 -14.53
N CYS A 97 -11.50 27.27 -15.55
CA CYS A 97 -12.21 28.25 -16.38
C CYS A 97 -13.31 29.04 -15.65
N ARG A 98 -13.69 28.66 -14.43
CA ARG A 98 -14.66 29.42 -13.61
C ARG A 98 -14.14 30.77 -13.08
N ARG A 99 -12.87 31.12 -13.32
CA ARG A 99 -12.32 32.48 -13.09
C ARG A 99 -12.43 33.43 -14.30
N LYS A 100 -13.44 33.25 -15.17
CA LYS A 100 -13.65 34.13 -16.34
C LYS A 100 -14.82 35.12 -16.22
N ASN A 101 -15.45 35.24 -15.06
CA ASN A 101 -16.48 36.25 -14.84
C ASN A 101 -16.21 37.00 -13.52
N LEU A 102 -15.46 38.10 -13.65
CA LEU A 102 -15.52 39.35 -12.88
C LEU A 102 -14.68 40.39 -13.61
#